data_AF-A0AAE0RAT2-F1
#
_entry.id   AF-A0AAE0RAT2-F1
#
_cell.length_a   1.000
_cell.length_b   1.000
_cell.length_c   1.000
_cell.angle_alpha   90.00
_cell.angle_beta   90.00
_cell.angle_gamma   90.00
#
_symmetry.space_group_name_H-M   'P 1'
#
loop_
_entity.id
_entity.type
_entity.pdbx_description
1 polymer ?
#
loop_
_entity_poly.entity_id
_entity_poly.type
_entity_poly.pdbx_seq_one_letter_code
_entity_poly.pdbx_strand_id
1 'polypeptide(L)'
;MPEEWRRSVLVPIFKNKGDVCEQQYGFMPRKSTTDAIFALRILMEKYRDGQRELHCVFVDLEKVYDRVPREELWYCMRKSGVAEKYVKVVQDMYERSRTVVRCALGQTEEFKLEVDCIRNRL
;
A
#
# COMPACT_ATOMS: atom_id res chain seq x y z
N MET A 1 -20.33 0.77 15.04
CA MET A 1 -20.22 -0.58 14.46
C MET A 1 -21.23 -1.46 15.20
N PRO A 2 -22.20 -2.08 14.51
CA PRO A 2 -23.23 -2.90 15.15
C PRO A 2 -22.61 -4.08 15.92
N GLU A 3 -23.26 -4.52 16.99
CA GLU A 3 -22.73 -5.58 17.88
C GLU A 3 -22.59 -6.93 17.17
N GLU A 4 -23.43 -7.15 16.17
CA GLU A 4 -23.46 -8.30 15.27
C GLU A 4 -22.16 -8.44 14.45
N TRP A 5 -21.49 -7.32 14.18
CA TRP A 5 -20.26 -7.25 13.39
C TRP A 5 -18.99 -7.49 14.25
N ARG A 6 -19.13 -7.62 15.58
CA ARG A 6 -17.99 -7.94 16.46
C ARG A 6 -17.51 -9.39 16.32
N ARG A 7 -18.35 -10.29 15.78
CA ARG A 7 -18.01 -11.70 15.51
C ARG A 7 -17.50 -11.96 14.10
N SER A 8 -17.49 -10.93 13.25
CA SER A 8 -16.90 -11.00 11.92
C SER A 8 -15.40 -11.24 12.05
N VAL A 9 -14.85 -12.14 11.24
CA VAL A 9 -13.39 -12.26 11.10
C VAL A 9 -12.91 -11.00 10.42
N LEU A 10 -12.63 -9.98 11.22
CA LEU A 10 -11.91 -8.80 10.79
C LEU A 10 -10.49 -9.29 10.60
N VAL A 11 -10.12 -9.64 9.36
CA VAL A 11 -8.72 -9.84 8.97
C VAL A 11 -8.12 -8.44 8.94
N PRO A 12 -7.47 -7.98 10.02
CA PRO A 12 -6.99 -6.61 10.07
C PRO A 12 -5.78 -6.59 9.16
N ILE A 13 -5.93 -6.04 7.96
CA ILE A 13 -4.81 -5.79 7.04
C ILE A 13 -3.80 -4.83 7.69
N PHE A 14 -4.23 -4.10 8.74
CA PHE A 14 -3.35 -3.36 9.63
C PHE A 14 -3.54 -3.80 11.08
N LYS A 15 -2.56 -4.53 11.62
CA LYS A 15 -2.37 -4.62 13.07
C LYS A 15 -1.16 -3.78 13.46
N ASN A 16 -1.33 -2.95 14.49
CA ASN A 16 -0.27 -2.20 15.16
C ASN A 16 0.91 -3.11 15.51
N LYS A 17 1.96 -3.04 14.69
CA LYS A 17 3.39 -3.27 14.95
C LYS A 17 4.07 -3.21 13.59
N GLY A 18 5.32 -2.76 13.53
CA GLY A 18 6.06 -2.55 12.27
C GLY A 18 6.39 -3.81 11.47
N ASP A 19 5.59 -4.87 11.63
CA ASP A 19 5.74 -6.16 10.98
C ASP A 19 4.63 -6.35 9.94
N VAL A 20 5.01 -6.94 8.82
CA VAL A 20 4.05 -7.29 7.77
C VAL A 20 3.12 -8.40 8.28
N CYS A 21 1.81 -8.17 8.16
CA CYS A 21 0.81 -9.14 8.57
C CYS A 21 0.87 -10.41 7.70
N GLU A 22 0.58 -11.58 8.26
CA GLU A 22 0.54 -12.84 7.48
C GLU A 22 -0.48 -12.80 6.33
N GLN A 23 -1.50 -11.96 6.45
CA GLN A 23 -2.54 -11.77 5.45
C GLN A 23 -2.20 -10.67 4.43
N GLN A 24 -1.01 -10.08 4.51
CA GLN A 24 -0.49 -9.24 3.44
C GLN A 24 0.09 -10.11 2.33
N TYR A 25 -0.51 -10.01 1.15
CA TYR A 25 -0.06 -10.69 -0.07
C TYR A 25 0.69 -9.74 -1.02
N GLY A 26 0.39 -8.44 -0.97
CA GLY A 26 1.08 -7.43 -1.77
C GLY A 26 2.51 -7.17 -1.27
N PHE A 27 3.44 -6.99 -2.21
CA PHE A 27 4.86 -6.70 -1.94
C PHE A 27 5.56 -7.73 -1.04
N MET A 28 5.03 -8.95 -0.94
CA MET A 28 5.59 -10.02 -0.13
C MET A 28 6.25 -11.08 -1.00
N PRO A 29 7.51 -11.47 -0.71
CA PRO A 29 8.16 -12.53 -1.46
C PRO A 29 7.35 -13.83 -1.30
N ARG A 30 7.19 -14.55 -2.42
CA ARG A 30 6.49 -15.84 -2.49
C ARG A 30 4.99 -15.78 -2.15
N LYS A 31 4.38 -14.59 -2.17
CA LYS A 31 2.93 -14.41 -2.13
C LYS A 31 2.48 -13.66 -3.38
N SER A 32 1.35 -14.08 -3.93
CA SER A 32 0.76 -13.49 -5.13
C SER A 32 -0.68 -13.05 -4.87
N THR A 33 -1.19 -12.18 -5.75
CA THR A 33 -2.61 -11.81 -5.76
C THR A 33 -3.50 -13.04 -5.98
N THR A 34 -3.03 -14.04 -6.72
CA THR A 34 -3.74 -15.31 -6.94
C THR A 34 -3.97 -16.05 -5.64
N ASP A 35 -2.99 -16.07 -4.74
CA ASP A 35 -3.11 -16.72 -3.42
C ASP A 35 -4.17 -16.03 -2.55
N ALA A 36 -4.23 -14.70 -2.59
CA ALA A 36 -5.25 -13.92 -1.88
C ALA A 36 -6.66 -14.19 -2.43
N ILE A 37 -6.81 -14.22 -3.75
CA ILE A 37 -8.09 -14.54 -4.42
C ILE A 37 -8.51 -15.98 -4.10
N PHE A 38 -7.56 -16.91 -4.10
CA PHE A 38 -7.84 -18.31 -3.79
C PHE A 38 -8.31 -18.49 -2.34
N ALA A 39 -7.62 -17.85 -1.39
CA ALA A 39 -8.04 -17.86 0.01
C ALA A 39 -9.45 -17.27 0.21
N LEU A 40 -9.76 -16.17 -0.48
CA LEU A 40 -11.10 -15.57 -0.46
C LEU A 40 -12.15 -16.52 -1.06
N ARG A 41 -11.85 -17.20 -2.16
CA ARG A 41 -12.76 -18.19 -2.78
C ARG A 41 -13.07 -19.35 -1.83
N ILE A 42 -12.06 -19.93 -1.19
CA ILE A 42 -12.27 -20.99 -0.19
C ILE A 42 -13.17 -20.50 0.95
N LEU A 43 -12.96 -19.26 1.42
CA LEU A 43 -13.80 -18.68 2.47
C LEU A 43 -15.26 -18.55 2.01
N MET A 44 -15.48 -18.07 0.79
CA MET A 44 -16.82 -17.95 0.21
C MET A 44 -17.52 -19.30 0.07
N GLU A 45 -16.81 -20.33 -0.41
CA GLU A 45 -17.33 -21.69 -0.55
C GLU A 45 -17.75 -22.27 0.81
N LYS A 46 -16.88 -22.14 1.83
CA LYS A 46 -17.17 -22.63 3.18
C LYS A 46 -18.41 -21.99 3.82
N TYR A 47 -18.63 -20.70 3.61
CA TYR A 47 -19.82 -20.01 4.12
C TYR A 47 -21.08 -20.40 3.35
N ARG A 48 -20.96 -20.61 2.02
CA ARG A 48 -22.05 -21.11 1.18
C ARG A 48 -22.48 -22.52 1.59
N ASP A 49 -21.53 -23.43 1.82
CA ASP A 49 -21.81 -24.80 2.27
C ASP A 49 -22.48 -24.82 3.65
N GLY A 50 -22.10 -23.89 4.53
CA GLY A 50 -22.70 -23.74 5.85
C GLY A 50 -24.05 -22.99 5.87
N GLN A 51 -24.59 -22.59 4.71
CA GLN A 51 -25.76 -21.71 4.57
C GLN A 51 -25.67 -20.44 5.43
N ARG A 52 -24.47 -19.86 5.54
CA ARG A 52 -24.21 -18.62 6.29
C ARG A 52 -23.98 -17.47 5.33
N GLU A 53 -24.50 -16.31 5.68
CA GLU A 53 -24.22 -15.08 4.95
C GLU A 53 -22.77 -14.63 5.22
N LEU A 54 -22.07 -14.26 4.15
CA LEU A 54 -20.73 -13.68 4.19
C LEU A 54 -20.81 -12.26 3.62
N HIS A 55 -20.43 -11.27 4.43
CA HIS A 55 -20.29 -9.88 4.00
C HIS A 55 -18.81 -9.54 3.84
N CYS A 56 -18.42 -9.10 2.63
CA CYS A 56 -17.07 -8.65 2.34
C CYS A 56 -17.06 -7.13 2.13
N VAL A 57 -16.12 -6.44 2.78
CA VAL A 57 -15.90 -5.00 2.59
C VAL A 57 -14.53 -4.82 1.94
N PHE A 58 -14.52 -4.26 0.73
CA PHE A 58 -13.30 -3.92 0.02
C PHE A 58 -13.02 -2.43 0.21
N VAL A 59 -11.88 -2.10 0.80
CA VAL A 59 -11.42 -0.72 0.98
C VAL A 59 -10.26 -0.50 0.03
N ASP A 60 -10.45 0.39 -0.93
CA ASP A 60 -9.38 0.89 -1.78
C ASP A 60 -9.04 2.32 -1.36
N LEU A 61 -7.75 2.62 -1.24
CA LEU A 61 -7.28 3.93 -0.82
C LEU A 61 -6.76 4.68 -2.05
N GLU A 62 -7.46 5.74 -2.43
CA GLU A 62 -7.06 6.56 -3.58
C GLU A 62 -5.72 7.27 -3.30
N LYS A 63 -4.73 7.09 -4.18
CA LYS A 63 -3.43 7.78 -4.14
C LYS A 63 -2.69 7.66 -2.80
N VAL A 64 -2.63 6.44 -2.25
CA VAL A 64 -1.97 6.17 -0.96
C VAL A 64 -0.54 6.70 -0.93
N TYR A 65 0.21 6.49 -2.01
CA TYR A 65 1.61 6.87 -2.08
C TYR A 65 1.81 8.38 -2.10
N ASP A 66 0.90 9.14 -2.73
CA ASP A 66 1.01 10.60 -2.82
C ASP A 66 0.57 11.31 -1.53
N ARG A 67 -0.25 10.65 -0.70
CA ARG A 67 -0.88 11.26 0.48
C ARG A 67 -0.16 10.95 1.80
N VAL A 68 0.84 10.07 1.80
CA VAL A 68 1.60 9.76 3.02
C VAL A 68 2.49 10.95 3.39
N PRO A 69 2.38 11.50 4.61
CA PRO A 69 3.29 12.55 5.06
C PRO A 69 4.73 12.04 5.06
N ARG A 70 5.64 12.79 4.43
CA ARG A 70 7.06 12.38 4.27
C ARG A 70 7.75 12.18 5.62
N GLU A 71 7.47 13.03 6.60
CA GLU A 71 7.99 12.88 7.97
C GLU A 71 7.60 11.55 8.63
N GLU A 72 6.35 11.10 8.40
CA GLU A 72 5.88 9.81 8.90
C GLU A 72 6.58 8.64 8.19
N LEU A 73 6.90 8.78 6.90
CA LEU A 73 7.67 7.78 6.17
C LEU A 73 9.08 7.64 6.77
N TRP A 74 9.77 8.75 7.04
CA TRP A 74 11.10 8.73 7.65
C TRP A 74 11.07 8.13 9.06
N TYR A 75 10.07 8.53 9.85
CA TYR A 75 9.85 7.98 11.17
C TYR A 75 9.64 6.46 11.14
N CYS A 76 8.79 5.97 10.23
CA CYS A 76 8.52 4.54 10.07
C CYS A 76 9.78 3.76 9.66
N MET A 77 10.56 4.27 8.69
CA MET A 77 11.81 3.62 8.27
C MET A 77 12.80 3.48 9.43
N ARG A 78 12.99 4.54 10.22
CA ARG A 78 13.87 4.51 11.40
C ARG A 78 13.35 3.54 12.46
N LYS A 79 12.04 3.55 12.72
CA LYS A 79 11.39 2.64 13.67
C LYS A 79 11.50 1.17 13.26
N SER A 80 11.50 0.88 11.96
CA SER A 80 11.73 -0.44 11.39
C SER A 80 13.20 -0.88 11.38
N GLY A 81 14.12 -0.06 11.92
CA GLY A 81 15.55 -0.40 12.03
C GLY A 81 16.36 -0.18 10.74
N VAL A 82 15.82 0.56 9.78
CA VAL A 82 16.58 0.92 8.57
C VAL A 82 17.71 1.86 8.94
N ALA A 83 18.94 1.54 8.50
CA ALA A 83 20.11 2.37 8.79
C ALA A 83 19.95 3.79 8.20
N GLU A 84 20.38 4.80 8.96
CA GLU A 84 20.19 6.22 8.61
C GLU A 84 20.76 6.59 7.23
N LYS A 85 21.83 5.90 6.79
CA LYS A 85 22.39 6.06 5.44
C LYS A 85 21.35 5.82 4.33
N TYR A 86 20.48 4.82 4.50
CA TYR A 86 19.43 4.51 3.53
C TYR A 86 18.25 5.46 3.67
N VAL A 87 17.89 5.85 4.89
CA VAL A 87 16.85 6.87 5.12
C VAL A 87 17.21 8.17 4.41
N LYS A 88 18.47 8.63 4.52
CA LYS A 88 18.97 9.81 3.81
C LYS A 88 18.93 9.70 2.30
N VAL A 89 19.26 8.52 1.75
CA VAL A 89 19.15 8.28 0.30
C VAL A 89 17.71 8.44 -0.16
N VAL A 90 16.75 7.88 0.56
CA VAL A 90 15.33 8.02 0.23
C VAL A 90 14.89 9.48 0.40
N GLN A 91 15.27 10.17 1.48
CA GLN A 91 15.01 11.62 1.64
C GLN A 91 15.51 12.44 0.44
N ASP A 92 16.76 12.21 0.02
CA ASP A 92 17.36 12.87 -1.12
C ASP A 92 16.59 12.60 -2.43
N MET A 93 16.04 11.39 -2.61
CA MET A 93 15.21 11.06 -3.78
C MET A 93 13.94 11.90 -3.86
N TYR A 94 13.32 12.24 -2.73
CA TYR A 94 12.09 13.03 -2.67
C TYR A 94 12.32 14.56 -2.61
N GLU A 95 13.51 15.01 -2.21
CA GLU A 95 13.85 16.44 -2.09
C GLU A 95 14.57 17.01 -3.33
N ARG A 96 15.29 16.18 -4.09
CA ARG A 96 16.12 16.62 -5.23
C ARG A 96 15.57 16.25 -6.61
N SER A 97 14.30 15.85 -6.72
CA SER A 97 13.71 15.44 -8.00
C SER A 97 13.44 16.67 -8.89
N ARG A 98 14.41 16.99 -9.77
CA ARG A 98 14.20 17.87 -10.93
C ARG A 98 13.95 17.00 -12.16
N THR A 99 12.94 17.34 -12.94
CA THR A 99 12.57 16.55 -14.12
C THR A 99 12.57 17.43 -15.37
N VAL A 100 12.99 16.83 -16.48
CA VAL A 100 12.87 17.39 -17.82
C VAL A 100 12.04 16.42 -18.66
N VAL A 101 11.11 16.94 -19.44
CA VAL A 101 10.29 16.15 -20.34
C VAL A 101 10.80 16.35 -21.76
N ARG A 102 11.06 15.25 -22.47
CA ARG A 102 11.37 15.30 -23.91
C ARG A 102 10.05 15.26 -24.69
N CYS A 103 9.72 16.33 -25.39
CA CYS A 103 8.57 16.41 -26.29
C CYS A 103 9.03 16.52 -27.75
N ALA A 104 8.08 16.45 -28.69
CA ALA A 104 8.37 16.56 -30.13
C ALA A 104 9.02 17.91 -30.52
N LEU A 105 8.91 18.93 -29.67
CA LEU A 105 9.47 20.28 -29.86
C LEU A 105 10.83 20.48 -29.19
N GLY A 106 11.36 19.49 -28.47
CA GLY A 106 12.64 19.58 -27.74
C GLY A 106 12.56 19.10 -26.29
N GLN A 107 13.57 19.42 -25.49
CA GLN A 107 13.53 19.21 -24.04
C GLN A 107 12.90 20.43 -23.36
N THR A 108 12.02 20.19 -22.37
CA THR A 108 11.52 21.26 -21.51
C THR A 108 12.63 21.76 -20.58
N GLU A 109 12.45 22.96 -20.05
CA GLU A 109 13.25 23.44 -18.92
C GLU A 109 13.07 22.52 -17.70
N GLU A 110 14.06 22.53 -16.80
CA GLU A 110 13.99 21.80 -15.53
C GLU A 110 12.88 22.37 -14.66
N PHE A 111 11.94 21.52 -14.22
CA PHE A 111 10.96 21.89 -13.22
C PHE A 111 11.00 20.93 -12.03
N LYS A 112 10.59 21.44 -10.87
CA LYS A 112 10.45 20.64 -9.65
C LYS A 112 9.16 19.83 -9.74
N LEU A 113 9.22 18.56 -9.35
CA LEU A 113 8.03 17.75 -9.17
C LEU A 113 7.39 18.13 -7.83
N GLU A 114 6.22 18.79 -7.89
CA GLU A 114 5.38 19.01 -6.70
C GLU A 114 4.59 17.75 -6.30
N VAL A 115 4.43 16.80 -7.22
CA VAL A 115 3.68 15.56 -7.02
C VAL A 115 4.48 14.42 -7.62
N ASP A 116 4.61 13.31 -6.88
CA ASP A 116 5.36 12.16 -7.32
C ASP A 116 4.82 11.62 -8.65
N CYS A 117 5.73 11.14 -9.50
CA CYS A 117 5.44 10.71 -10.87
C CYS A 117 4.65 9.40 -10.97
N ILE A 118 4.11 8.88 -9.86
CA ILE A 118 3.17 7.76 -9.85
C ILE A 118 1.77 8.29 -10.21
N ARG A 119 1.65 8.89 -11.39
CA ARG A 119 0.34 9.01 -12.03
C ARG A 119 -0.07 7.60 -12.44
N ASN A 120 -0.80 6.91 -11.57
CA ASN A 120 -1.60 5.78 -11.96
C ASN A 120 -2.59 6.27 -13.02
N ARG A 121 -2.26 5.98 -14.28
CA ARG A 121 -3.18 6.11 -15.40
C ARG A 121 -4.16 4.95 -15.25
N LEU A 122 -5.29 5.21 -14.62
CA LEU A 122 -6.52 4.47 -14.83
C LEU A 122 -7.40 5.33 -15.74
#